data_AF-A0A397S7S4-F1
#
_entry.id   AF-A0A397S7S4-F1
#
_cell.length_a   1.000
_cell.length_b   1.000
_cell.length_c   1.000
_cell.angle_alpha   90.00
_cell.angle_beta   90.00
_cell.angle_gamma   90.00
#
_symmetry.space_group_name_H-M   'P 1'
#
loop_
_entity.id
_entity.type
_entity.pdbx_description
1 polymer ?
#
loop_
_entity_poly.entity_id
_entity_poly.type
_entity_poly.pdbx_seq_one_letter_code
_entity_poly.pdbx_strand_id
1 'polypeptide(L)' 'MACSKLFSGDLPELLNEIIQYFQNDYKTLYSCLLVNRLLCRLIIPLLWEDPFTAVVHKFRFQNYHFIEIYLNNLILLNV' A
#
# COMPACT_ATOMS: atom_id res chain seq x y z
N MET A 1 -21.74 -9.22 -14.28
CA MET A 1 -20.62 -10.14 -14.60
C MET A 1 -19.67 -9.49 -15.63
N ALA A 2 -19.20 -8.25 -15.35
CA ALA A 2 -18.37 -7.48 -16.28
C ALA A 2 -16.87 -7.57 -15.94
N CYS A 3 -16.53 -7.74 -14.65
CA CYS A 3 -15.15 -7.79 -14.21
C CYS A 3 -14.39 -9.01 -14.76
N SER A 4 -15.03 -10.15 -15.00
CA SER A 4 -14.35 -11.36 -15.51
C SER A 4 -13.77 -11.21 -16.92
N LYS A 5 -14.31 -10.31 -17.75
CA LYS A 5 -13.81 -10.04 -19.12
C LYS A 5 -12.61 -9.09 -19.15
N LEU A 6 -12.47 -8.22 -18.14
CA LEU A 6 -11.30 -7.33 -18.01
C LEU A 6 -10.00 -8.10 -17.73
N PHE A 7 -10.12 -9.31 -17.17
CA PHE A 7 -9.00 -10.09 -16.66
C PHE A 7 -8.63 -11.31 -17.52
N SER A 8 -9.30 -11.50 -18.67
CA SER A 8 -9.20 -12.74 -19.45
C SER A 8 -8.09 -12.78 -20.51
N GLY A 9 -7.22 -11.77 -20.61
CA GLY A 9 -6.00 -11.89 -21.41
C GLY A 9 -5.47 -10.61 -22.05
N ASP A 10 -6.34 -9.65 -22.39
CA ASP A 10 -5.96 -8.56 -23.31
C ASP A 10 -5.61 -7.22 -22.63
N LEU A 11 -5.82 -7.08 -21.32
CA LEU A 11 -5.71 -5.79 -20.62
C LEU A 11 -4.73 -5.67 -19.43
N PRO A 12 -3.67 -6.48 -19.28
CA PRO A 12 -2.72 -6.28 -18.19
C PRO A 12 -2.00 -4.93 -18.29
N GLU A 13 -1.70 -4.44 -19.50
CA GLU A 13 -1.06 -3.13 -19.73
C GLU A 13 -1.96 -1.98 -19.28
N LEU A 14 -3.24 -2.01 -19.65
CA LEU A 14 -4.18 -0.95 -19.27
C LEU A 14 -4.46 -0.94 -17.76
N LEU A 15 -4.52 -2.12 -17.12
CA LEU A 15 -4.58 -2.20 -15.66
C LEU A 15 -3.32 -1.62 -15.02
N ASN A 16 -2.15 -1.86 -15.61
CA ASN A 16 -0.90 -1.32 -15.11
C ASN A 16 -0.88 0.22 -15.19
N GLU A 17 -1.35 0.81 -16.30
CA GLU A 17 -1.49 2.26 -16.45
C GLU A 17 -2.45 2.85 -15.41
N ILE A 18 -3.62 2.21 -15.21
CA ILE A 18 -4.59 2.64 -14.19
C ILE A 18 -3.96 2.61 -12.79
N ILE A 19 -3.26 1.52 -12.45
CA ILE A 19 -2.63 1.38 -11.13
C ILE A 19 -1.51 2.41 -10.96
N GLN A 20 -0.71 2.67 -12.00
CA GLN A 20 0.33 3.70 -11.96
C GLN A 20 -0.25 5.11 -11.78
N TYR A 21 -1.41 5.40 -12.37
CA TYR A 21 -2.11 6.66 -12.11
C TYR A 21 -2.45 6.83 -10.62
N PHE A 22 -2.73 5.73 -9.92
CA PHE A 22 -3.00 5.71 -8.48
C PHE A 22 -1.76 5.47 -7.60
N GLN A 23 -0.54 5.45 -8.12
CA GLN A 23 0.67 5.06 -7.38
C GLN A 23 0.91 5.87 -6.08
N ASN A 24 0.45 7.12 -6.04
CA ASN A 24 0.59 8.02 -4.88
C ASN A 24 -0.65 8.00 -3.96
N ASP A 25 -1.77 7.41 -4.40
CA ASP A 25 -2.99 7.30 -3.61
C ASP A 25 -3.07 5.93 -2.92
N TYR A 26 -2.31 5.82 -1.84
CA TYR A 26 -2.22 4.61 -1.03
C TYR A 26 -3.57 4.11 -0.54
N LYS A 27 -4.54 4.99 -0.24
CA LYS A 27 -5.88 4.57 0.21
C LYS A 27 -6.61 3.80 -0.89
N THR A 28 -6.56 4.34 -2.10
CA THR A 28 -7.16 3.71 -3.27
C THR A 28 -6.45 2.41 -3.62
N LEU A 29 -5.11 2.38 -3.60
CA LEU A 29 -4.33 1.15 -3.81
C LEU A 29 -4.67 0.04 -2.79
N TYR A 30 -4.78 0.37 -1.50
CA TYR A 30 -5.21 -0.58 -0.46
C TYR A 30 -6.63 -1.11 -0.69
N SER A 31 -7.55 -0.28 -1.18
CA SER A 31 -8.90 -0.74 -1.51
C SER A 31 -8.92 -1.67 -2.74
N CYS A 32 -8.12 -1.37 -3.78
CA CYS A 32 -7.97 -2.18 -4.98
C CYS A 32 -7.34 -3.55 -4.71
N LEU A 33 -6.51 -3.64 -3.66
CA LEU A 33 -5.94 -4.88 -3.13
C LEU A 33 -7.00 -5.92 -2.73
N LEU A 34 -8.23 -5.50 -2.39
CA LEU A 34 -9.30 -6.41 -1.97
C LEU A 34 -10.22 -6.84 -3.12
N VAL A 35 -10.04 -6.27 -4.32
CA VAL A 35 -10.96 -6.45 -5.45
C VAL A 35 -10.67 -7.73 -6.23
N ASN A 36 -9.40 -8.00 -6.57
CA ASN A 36 -9.01 -9.15 -7.38
C ASN A 36 -7.53 -9.53 -7.18
N ARG A 37 -7.24 -10.85 -7.15
CA ARG A 37 -5.89 -11.43 -7.07
C ARG A 37 -4.90 -10.88 -8.10
N LEU A 38 -5.35 -10.53 -9.31
CA LEU A 38 -4.49 -9.93 -10.33
C LEU A 38 -4.05 -8.50 -9.96
N LEU A 39 -4.98 -7.68 -9.46
CA LEU A 39 -4.68 -6.34 -8.96
C LEU A 39 -3.77 -6.43 -7.74
N CYS A 40 -3.99 -7.38 -6.83
CA CYS A 40 -3.08 -7.61 -5.69
C CYS A 40 -1.63 -7.80 -6.16
N ARG A 41 -1.42 -8.63 -7.20
CA ARG A 41 -0.07 -8.92 -7.72
C ARG A 41 0.65 -7.69 -8.26
N LEU A 42 -0.09 -6.73 -8.83
CA LEU A 42 0.48 -5.48 -9.36
C LEU A 42 0.67 -4.42 -8.27
N ILE A 43 -0.27 -4.33 -7.33
CA ILE A 43 -0.29 -3.30 -6.30
C ILE A 43 0.71 -3.58 -5.17
N ILE A 44 0.94 -4.85 -4.81
CA ILE A 44 1.87 -5.22 -3.74
C ILE A 44 3.29 -4.67 -4.04
N PRO A 45 3.90 -4.90 -5.21
CA PRO A 45 5.20 -4.31 -5.53
C PRO A 45 5.23 -2.78 -5.37
N LEU A 46 4.20 -2.08 -5.85
CA LEU A 46 4.12 -0.61 -5.76
C LEU A 46 4.02 -0.11 -4.31
N LEU A 47 3.24 -0.79 -3.47
CA LEU A 47 3.14 -0.44 -2.04
C LEU A 47 4.43 -0.72 -1.27
N TRP A 48 5.23 -1.68 -1.75
CA TRP A 48 6.48 -2.11 -1.11
C TRP A 48 7.73 -1.56 -1.79
N GLU A 49 7.60 -0.69 -2.80
CA GLU A 49 8.72 -0.06 -3.48
C GLU A 49 9.54 0.80 -2.51
N ASP A 50 8.86 1.53 -1.62
CA ASP A 50 9.47 2.21 -0.48
C ASP A 50 8.62 2.03 0.79
N PRO A 51 8.84 0.93 1.55
CA PRO A 51 8.03 0.61 2.70
C PRO A 51 8.19 1.64 3.82
N PHE A 52 9.35 2.31 3.92
CA PHE A 52 9.64 3.25 5.00
C PHE A 52 9.00 4.61 4.74
N THR A 53 9.03 5.09 3.50
CA THR A 53 8.34 6.35 3.14
C THR A 53 6.83 6.20 3.17
N ALA A 54 6.28 5.06 2.71
CA ALA A 54 4.85 4.77 2.81
C ALA A 54 4.37 4.66 4.27
N VAL A 55 5.19 4.04 5.14
CA VAL A 55 5.01 4.04 6.59
C VAL A 55 5.00 5.47 7.12
N VAL A 56 5.99 6.30 6.81
CA VAL A 56 6.03 7.71 7.27
C VAL A 56 4.81 8.51 6.79
N HIS A 57 4.37 8.35 5.54
CA HIS A 57 3.16 9.01 5.02
C HIS A 57 1.87 8.51 5.70
N LYS A 58 1.80 7.23 6.06
CA LYS A 58 0.69 6.63 6.82
C LYS A 58 0.68 7.06 8.29
N PHE A 59 1.85 7.05 8.94
CA PHE A 59 2.02 7.47 10.33
C PHE A 59 1.88 8.97 10.52
N ARG A 60 2.03 9.78 9.46
CA ARG A 60 1.70 11.21 9.48
C ARG A 60 0.25 11.50 9.87
N PHE A 61 -0.67 10.54 9.69
CA PHE A 61 -2.09 10.70 10.01
C PHE A 61 -2.61 9.85 11.16
N GLN A 62 -1.85 8.86 11.67
CA GLN A 62 -2.27 8.08 12.83
C GLN A 62 -1.09 7.79 13.77
N ASN A 63 -0.99 8.65 14.79
CA ASN A 63 -0.47 8.35 16.12
C ASN A 63 0.95 7.77 16.21
N TYR A 64 1.95 8.64 16.04
CA TYR A 64 3.33 8.38 16.50
C TYR A 64 3.45 8.07 17.99
N HIS A 65 2.40 8.30 18.78
CA HIS A 65 2.39 8.09 20.22
C HIS A 65 2.83 6.66 20.62
N PHE A 66 2.46 5.62 19.86
CA PHE A 66 2.87 4.26 20.19
C PHE A 66 4.35 4.01 19.90
N ILE A 67 4.86 4.53 18.77
CA ILE A 67 6.29 4.43 18.41
C ILE A 67 7.14 5.22 19.41
N GLU A 68 6.67 6.40 19.84
CA GLU A 68 7.30 7.23 20.85
C GLU A 68 7.34 6.55 22.24
N ILE A 69 6.24 5.94 22.68
CA ILE A 69 6.21 5.16 23.93
C ILE A 69 7.24 4.01 23.86
N TYR A 70 7.28 3.29 22.74
CA TYR A 70 8.21 2.17 22.57
C TYR A 70 9.67 2.62 22.62
N LEU A 71 10.00 3.72 21.95
CA LEU A 71 11.36 4.29 21.94
C LEU A 71 11.76 4.82 23.33
N ASN A 72 10.85 5.51 24.03
CA ASN A 72 11.11 6.01 25.38
C ASN A 72 11.35 4.87 26.38
N ASN A 73 10.56 3.80 26.30
CA ASN A 73 10.75 2.62 27.16
C ASN A 73 12.08 1.89 26.86
N LEU A 74 12.48 1.82 25.59
CA LEU A 74 13.76 1.24 25.20
C LEU A 74 14.95 2.03 25.76
N ILE A 75 14.87 3.37 25.79
CA ILE A 75 15.91 4.23 26.36
C ILE A 75 15.97 4.09 27.89
N LEU A 76 14.82 4.01 28.57
CA LEU A 76 14.73 3.83 30.02
C LEU A 76 15.26 2.48 30.53
N LEU A 77 15.21 1.43 29.72
CA LEU A 77 15.72 0.09 30.10
C LEU A 77 17.24 -0.07 29.87
N ASN A 78 17.88 0.87 29.16
CA ASN A 78 19.31 0.85 28.87
C ASN A 78 20.12 1.84 29.73
N VAL A 79 19.52 2.40 30.79
CA VAL A 79 20.14 3.23 31.84
C VAL A 79 20.02 2.49 33.17
#